data_AF-A0A9D7MYW5-F1
#
_entry.id   AF-A0A9D7MYW5-F1
#
_cell.length_a   1.000
_cell.length_b   1.000
_cell.length_c   1.000
_cell.angle_alpha   90.00
_cell.angle_beta   90.00
_cell.angle_gamma   90.00
#
_symmetry.space_group_name_H-M   'P 1'
#
loop_
_entity.id
_entity.type
_entity.pdbx_description
1 polymer ?
#
loop_
_entity_poly.entity_id
_entity_poly.type
_entity_poly.pdbx_seq_one_letter_code
_entity_poly.pdbx_strand_id
1 'polypeptide(L)'
;MSTPLCRRAHVFTDEQLSNLTAITWLYRGEQEKFVALVATYQNQLSHHLAKLADHLANDEQQVSALATVLRNFAQTAADDAAIAAARERLGEDHGITDELLQAYRAESQKVEAQTGGWLNSLNALQRDASAALKSLAMLKEQDTFAQRKSLQSKVEAINPVLKVGLAALEARHKAWLKLLDLAEKTLRARQWVAFDGDAAREAKKALLPSDAKKREKSTVRDLGVEAVKRAIYFIAQTHWLVSRFPSGL
;
A
#
# COMPACT_ATOMS: atom_id res chain seq x y z
N MET A 1 -33.85 22.41 -1.80
CA MET A 1 -33.58 22.78 -0.39
C MET A 1 -32.44 21.93 0.10
N SER A 2 -31.27 22.54 0.27
CA SER A 2 -30.05 21.86 0.70
C SER A 2 -30.07 21.67 2.20
N THR A 3 -30.13 20.42 2.67
CA THR A 3 -29.93 20.11 4.08
C THR A 3 -28.43 20.17 4.39
N PRO A 4 -28.00 20.93 5.41
CA PRO A 4 -26.60 21.02 5.78
C PRO A 4 -26.15 19.73 6.46
N LEU A 5 -25.13 19.06 5.92
CA LEU A 5 -24.48 17.93 6.60
C LEU A 5 -23.76 18.44 7.86
N CYS A 6 -24.29 18.04 9.02
CA CYS A 6 -23.71 18.30 10.32
C CYS A 6 -22.31 17.65 10.43
N ARG A 7 -21.31 18.43 10.87
CA ARG A 7 -19.98 17.93 11.23
C ARG A 7 -20.11 17.09 12.52
N ARG A 8 -19.76 15.79 12.44
CA ARG A 8 -19.73 14.75 13.49
C ARG A 8 -21.03 13.97 13.74
N ALA A 9 -21.57 13.33 12.72
CA ALA A 9 -22.29 12.08 12.97
C ALA A 9 -21.25 10.99 13.27
N HIS A 10 -21.21 10.48 14.51
CA HIS A 10 -20.52 9.24 14.85
C HIS A 10 -21.30 8.09 14.18
N VAL A 11 -21.10 7.90 12.88
CA VAL A 11 -21.73 6.83 12.13
C VAL A 11 -20.87 5.58 12.28
N PHE A 12 -21.43 4.53 12.85
CA PHE A 12 -20.81 3.21 12.88
C PHE A 12 -20.58 2.70 11.46
N THR A 13 -19.46 2.01 11.22
CA THR A 13 -19.30 1.28 9.94
C THR A 13 -20.29 0.12 9.85
N ASP A 14 -20.57 -0.37 8.65
CA ASP A 14 -21.47 -1.51 8.44
C ASP A 14 -21.00 -2.75 9.20
N GLU A 15 -19.68 -2.96 9.31
CA GLU A 15 -19.10 -4.04 10.10
C GLU A 15 -19.24 -3.79 11.61
N GLN A 16 -19.13 -2.55 12.08
CA GLN A 16 -19.39 -2.22 13.49
C GLN A 16 -20.87 -2.47 13.85
N LEU A 17 -21.80 -2.08 12.97
CA LEU A 17 -23.22 -2.38 13.14
C LEU A 17 -23.49 -3.88 13.13
N SER A 18 -22.84 -4.61 12.21
CA SER A 18 -22.96 -6.07 12.12
C SER A 18 -22.42 -6.76 13.38
N ASN A 19 -21.30 -6.29 13.91
CA ASN A 19 -20.71 -6.77 15.16
C ASN A 19 -21.62 -6.54 16.38
N LEU A 20 -22.25 -5.36 16.48
CA LEU A 20 -23.22 -5.07 17.53
C LEU A 20 -24.49 -5.93 17.39
N THR A 21 -24.95 -6.12 16.16
CA THR A 21 -26.12 -6.97 15.86
C THR A 21 -25.86 -8.42 16.25
N ALA A 22 -24.64 -8.92 16.03
CA ALA A 22 -24.24 -10.27 16.40
C ALA A 22 -24.41 -10.59 17.89
N ILE A 23 -24.24 -9.60 18.77
CA ILE A 23 -24.51 -9.74 20.21
C ILE A 23 -25.98 -10.13 20.44
N THR A 24 -26.89 -9.45 19.74
CA THR A 24 -28.33 -9.70 19.87
C THR A 24 -28.73 -11.07 19.34
N TRP A 25 -28.10 -11.54 18.26
CA TRP A 25 -28.30 -12.90 17.74
C TRP A 25 -27.91 -13.96 18.78
N LEU A 26 -26.74 -13.81 19.42
CA LEU A 26 -26.25 -14.74 20.43
C LEU A 26 -27.19 -14.82 21.64
N TYR A 27 -27.67 -13.68 22.16
CA TYR A 27 -28.66 -13.67 23.24
C TYR A 27 -29.99 -14.35 22.89
N ARG A 28 -30.33 -14.46 21.60
CA ARG A 28 -31.53 -15.15 21.10
C ARG A 28 -31.28 -16.61 20.72
N GLY A 29 -30.04 -17.10 20.86
CA GLY A 29 -29.65 -18.44 20.46
C GLY A 29 -29.46 -18.62 18.94
N GLU A 30 -29.39 -17.54 18.16
CA GLU A 30 -29.21 -17.55 16.70
C GLU A 30 -27.73 -17.70 16.32
N GLN A 31 -27.09 -18.77 16.81
CA GLN A 31 -25.65 -19.02 16.65
C GLN A 31 -25.24 -19.13 15.17
N GLU A 32 -26.11 -19.66 14.32
CA GLU A 32 -25.88 -19.82 12.89
C GLU A 32 -25.61 -18.47 12.19
N LYS A 33 -26.30 -17.39 12.57
CA LYS A 33 -26.08 -16.05 12.00
C LYS A 33 -24.73 -15.48 12.42
N PHE A 34 -24.32 -15.72 13.67
CA PHE A 34 -23.00 -15.33 14.15
C PHE A 34 -21.88 -16.06 13.39
N VAL A 35 -22.01 -17.37 13.19
CA VAL A 35 -21.03 -18.16 12.41
C VAL A 35 -20.96 -17.68 10.96
N ALA A 36 -22.11 -17.36 10.35
CA ALA A 36 -22.17 -16.80 8.99
C ALA A 36 -21.49 -15.41 8.90
N LEU A 37 -21.58 -14.57 9.94
CA LEU A 37 -20.86 -13.29 9.97
C LEU A 37 -19.35 -13.49 10.03
N VAL A 38 -18.86 -14.40 10.88
CA VAL A 38 -17.44 -14.78 10.92
C VAL A 38 -16.97 -15.28 9.55
N ALA A 39 -17.76 -16.13 8.90
CA ALA A 39 -17.48 -16.61 7.55
C ALA A 39 -17.39 -15.47 6.54
N THR A 40 -18.29 -14.50 6.62
CA THR A 40 -18.31 -13.32 5.75
C THR A 40 -17.03 -12.51 5.87
N TYR A 41 -16.55 -12.24 7.09
CA TYR A 41 -15.29 -11.51 7.27
C TYR A 41 -14.06 -12.31 6.80
N GLN A 42 -14.05 -13.62 7.00
CA GLN A 42 -12.99 -14.49 6.46
C GLN A 42 -12.98 -14.51 4.92
N ASN A 43 -14.16 -14.45 4.29
CA ASN A 43 -14.28 -14.34 2.84
C ASN A 43 -13.82 -12.98 2.33
N GLN A 44 -14.16 -11.88 3.02
CA GLN A 44 -13.66 -10.55 2.69
C GLN A 44 -12.14 -10.47 2.80
N LEU A 45 -11.57 -11.04 3.87
CA LEU A 45 -10.12 -11.17 4.02
C LEU A 45 -9.51 -11.95 2.85
N SER A 46 -10.05 -13.12 2.52
CA SER A 46 -9.61 -13.95 1.39
C SER A 46 -9.64 -13.16 0.08
N HIS A 47 -10.71 -12.41 -0.18
CA HIS A 47 -10.85 -11.55 -1.36
C HIS A 47 -9.73 -10.51 -1.48
N HIS A 48 -9.38 -9.84 -0.38
CA HIS A 48 -8.30 -8.84 -0.37
C HIS A 48 -6.91 -9.47 -0.51
N LEU A 49 -6.66 -10.60 0.15
CA LEU A 49 -5.39 -11.32 0.01
C LEU A 49 -5.19 -11.88 -1.40
N ALA A 50 -6.25 -12.34 -2.07
CA ALA A 50 -6.18 -12.88 -3.43
C ALA A 50 -5.68 -11.87 -4.45
N LYS A 51 -5.98 -10.58 -4.27
CA LYS A 51 -5.55 -9.50 -5.18
C LYS A 51 -4.14 -8.99 -4.90
N LEU A 52 -3.58 -9.33 -3.74
CA LEU A 52 -2.36 -8.70 -3.22
C LEU A 52 -1.15 -8.99 -4.10
N ALA A 53 -1.02 -10.21 -4.65
CA ALA A 53 0.08 -10.58 -5.53
C ALA A 53 0.12 -9.69 -6.79
N ASP A 54 -1.02 -9.56 -7.48
CA ASP A 54 -1.11 -8.73 -8.69
C ASP A 54 -0.87 -7.25 -8.39
N HIS A 55 -1.40 -6.75 -7.27
CA HIS A 55 -1.20 -5.36 -6.87
C HIS A 55 0.27 -5.06 -6.56
N LEU A 56 0.97 -5.96 -5.86
CA LEU A 56 2.40 -5.79 -5.58
C LEU A 56 3.27 -5.93 -6.83
N ALA A 57 2.91 -6.81 -7.76
CA ALA A 57 3.62 -6.95 -9.03
C ALA A 57 3.48 -5.67 -9.89
N ASN A 58 2.28 -5.11 -9.99
CA ASN A 58 2.05 -3.84 -10.66
C ASN A 58 2.80 -2.70 -9.99
N ASP A 59 2.83 -2.67 -8.65
CA ASP A 59 3.57 -1.67 -7.89
C ASP A 59 5.08 -1.75 -8.15
N GLU A 60 5.63 -2.97 -8.13
CA GLU A 60 7.04 -3.22 -8.45
C GLU A 60 7.41 -2.74 -9.85
N GLN A 61 6.54 -2.97 -10.84
CA GLN A 61 6.77 -2.47 -12.20
C GLN A 61 6.91 -0.94 -12.23
N GLN A 62 6.04 -0.22 -11.53
CA GLN A 62 6.07 1.26 -11.52
C GLN A 62 7.26 1.80 -10.73
N VAL A 63 7.59 1.18 -9.59
CA VAL A 63 8.77 1.54 -8.79
C VAL A 63 10.05 1.26 -9.56
N SER A 64 10.16 0.13 -10.25
CA SER A 64 11.33 -0.23 -11.06
C SER A 64 11.52 0.72 -12.24
N ALA A 65 10.43 1.11 -12.92
CA ALA A 65 10.47 2.12 -13.98
C ALA A 65 11.00 3.46 -13.45
N LEU A 66 10.45 3.95 -12.34
CA LEU A 66 10.91 5.19 -11.72
C LEU A 66 12.36 5.11 -11.23
N ALA A 67 12.73 4.00 -10.61
CA ALA A 67 14.10 3.76 -10.13
C ALA A 67 15.11 3.79 -11.28
N THR A 68 14.77 3.18 -12.42
CA THR A 68 15.63 3.19 -13.62
C THR A 68 15.88 4.61 -14.11
N VAL A 69 14.82 5.42 -14.24
CA VAL A 69 14.94 6.83 -14.65
C VAL A 69 15.85 7.61 -13.71
N LEU A 70 15.65 7.45 -12.40
CA LEU A 70 16.38 8.21 -11.39
C LEU A 70 17.83 7.75 -11.21
N ARG A 71 18.11 6.45 -11.39
CA ARG A 71 19.48 5.90 -11.46
C ARG A 71 20.24 6.46 -12.65
N ASN A 72 19.63 6.44 -13.83
CA ASN A 72 20.23 7.00 -15.04
C ASN A 72 20.50 8.49 -14.84
N PHE A 73 19.54 9.23 -14.29
CA PHE A 73 19.73 10.65 -13.99
C PHE A 73 20.83 10.89 -12.95
N ALA A 74 20.99 10.03 -11.93
CA ALA A 74 22.08 10.14 -10.97
C ALA A 74 23.46 9.92 -11.60
N GLN A 75 23.56 9.06 -12.61
CA GLN A 75 24.78 8.90 -13.40
C GLN A 75 25.04 10.15 -14.26
N THR A 76 24.03 10.66 -14.94
CA THR A 76 24.13 11.90 -15.73
C THR A 76 24.50 13.10 -14.84
N ALA A 77 23.95 13.18 -13.63
CA ALA A 77 24.26 14.22 -12.64
C ALA A 77 25.64 14.06 -11.97
N ALA A 78 26.43 13.07 -12.40
CA ALA A 78 27.83 12.89 -12.03
C ALA A 78 28.80 13.11 -13.21
N ASP A 79 28.27 13.32 -14.42
CA ASP A 79 29.05 13.52 -15.63
C ASP A 79 29.25 15.03 -15.90
N ASP A 80 30.51 15.47 -15.89
CA ASP A 80 30.85 16.90 -16.02
C ASP A 80 30.40 17.49 -17.36
N ALA A 81 30.44 16.72 -18.45
CA ALA A 81 30.00 17.20 -19.76
C ALA A 81 28.48 17.36 -19.79
N ALA A 82 27.74 16.41 -19.20
CA ALA A 82 26.29 16.52 -19.08
C ALA A 82 25.86 17.68 -18.17
N ILE A 83 26.57 17.91 -17.06
CA ILE A 83 26.35 19.06 -16.18
C ILE A 83 26.61 20.37 -16.94
N ALA A 84 27.74 20.48 -17.64
CA ALA A 84 28.07 21.67 -18.42
C ALA A 84 27.02 21.96 -19.50
N ALA A 85 26.60 20.95 -20.26
CA ALA A 85 25.55 21.09 -21.26
C ALA A 85 24.21 21.50 -20.67
N ALA A 86 23.84 20.95 -19.50
CA ALA A 86 22.62 21.34 -18.80
C ALA A 86 22.67 22.80 -18.31
N ARG A 87 23.81 23.25 -17.75
CA ARG A 87 24.02 24.64 -17.31
C ARG A 87 23.99 25.62 -18.48
N GLU A 88 24.70 25.32 -19.56
CA GLU A 88 24.72 26.14 -20.78
C GLU A 88 23.31 26.32 -21.35
N ARG A 89 22.56 25.21 -21.48
CA ARG A 89 21.17 25.24 -21.97
C ARG A 89 20.24 26.08 -21.09
N LEU A 90 20.49 26.14 -19.79
CA LEU A 90 19.66 26.85 -18.81
C LEU A 90 20.07 28.32 -18.62
N GLY A 91 21.24 28.73 -19.10
CA GLY A 91 21.78 30.09 -18.96
C GLY A 91 22.29 30.42 -17.56
N GLU A 92 22.69 31.68 -17.34
CA GLU A 92 23.37 32.14 -16.12
C GLU A 92 22.54 31.96 -14.83
N ASP A 93 21.21 31.99 -14.92
CA ASP A 93 20.29 31.81 -13.78
C ASP A 93 19.81 30.35 -13.58
N HIS A 94 20.64 29.38 -13.99
CA HIS A 94 20.28 27.95 -13.91
C HIS A 94 20.04 27.48 -12.46
N GLY A 95 20.79 28.00 -11.49
CA GLY A 95 20.66 27.67 -10.06
C GLY A 95 21.08 26.25 -9.66
N ILE A 96 21.69 25.49 -10.58
CA ILE A 96 22.21 24.12 -10.36
C ILE A 96 23.66 24.19 -9.86
N THR A 97 23.85 24.23 -8.54
CA THR A 97 25.18 24.24 -7.92
C THR A 97 25.75 22.83 -7.73
N ASP A 98 27.05 22.72 -7.50
CA ASP A 98 27.72 21.43 -7.24
C ASP A 98 27.25 20.81 -5.93
N GLU A 99 26.91 21.62 -4.92
CA GLU A 99 26.34 21.15 -3.65
C GLU A 99 24.97 20.50 -3.87
N LEU A 100 24.13 21.04 -4.75
CA LEU A 100 22.83 20.44 -5.09
C LEU A 100 22.99 19.11 -5.83
N LEU A 101 23.95 19.02 -6.74
CA LEU A 101 24.29 17.78 -7.44
C LEU A 101 24.83 16.72 -6.47
N GLN A 102 25.69 17.11 -5.53
CA GLN A 102 26.19 16.22 -4.48
C GLN A 102 25.06 15.75 -3.56
N ALA A 103 24.19 16.67 -3.12
CA ALA A 103 23.05 16.34 -2.26
C ALA A 103 22.07 15.37 -2.93
N TYR A 104 21.78 15.57 -4.23
CA TYR A 104 20.95 14.64 -5.00
C TYR A 104 21.60 13.24 -5.09
N ARG A 105 22.88 13.17 -5.43
CA ARG A 105 23.61 11.88 -5.52
C ARG A 105 23.63 11.15 -4.17
N ALA A 106 23.83 11.87 -3.07
CA ALA A 106 23.79 11.30 -1.72
C ALA A 106 22.40 10.76 -1.36
N GLU A 107 21.33 11.51 -1.65
CA GLU A 107 19.95 11.02 -1.40
C GLU A 107 19.62 9.83 -2.31
N SER A 108 20.08 9.83 -3.58
CA SER A 108 19.92 8.69 -4.49
C SER A 108 20.57 7.43 -3.91
N GLN A 109 21.81 7.51 -3.45
CA GLN A 109 22.51 6.37 -2.83
C GLN A 109 21.80 5.87 -1.57
N LYS A 110 21.23 6.77 -0.76
CA LYS A 110 20.46 6.42 0.42
C LYS A 110 19.17 5.66 0.06
N VAL A 111 18.44 6.10 -0.96
CA VAL A 111 17.23 5.40 -1.44
C VAL A 111 17.59 4.01 -1.98
N GLU A 112 18.69 3.89 -2.73
CA GLU A 112 19.20 2.59 -3.19
C GLU A 112 19.51 1.64 -2.03
N ALA A 113 20.24 2.12 -1.02
CA ALA A 113 20.60 1.31 0.14
C ALA A 113 19.38 0.78 0.92
N GLN A 114 18.26 1.50 0.89
CA GLN A 114 17.02 1.09 1.54
C GLN A 114 16.18 0.12 0.71
N THR A 115 16.40 0.05 -0.61
CA THR A 115 15.56 -0.71 -1.56
C THR A 115 15.48 -2.20 -1.21
N GLY A 116 16.61 -2.81 -0.84
CA GLY A 116 16.64 -4.23 -0.44
C GLY A 116 15.78 -4.51 0.81
N GLY A 117 15.78 -3.60 1.78
CA GLY A 117 14.99 -3.75 3.01
C GLY A 117 13.48 -3.70 2.76
N TRP A 118 13.03 -2.81 1.88
CA TRP A 118 11.63 -2.77 1.47
C TRP A 118 11.24 -4.01 0.69
N LEU A 119 12.06 -4.44 -0.28
CA LEU A 119 11.79 -5.63 -1.08
C LEU A 119 11.68 -6.89 -0.19
N ASN A 120 12.57 -7.06 0.79
CA ASN A 120 12.50 -8.16 1.73
C ASN A 120 11.19 -8.16 2.54
N SER A 121 10.74 -6.98 2.97
CA SER A 121 9.48 -6.84 3.72
C SER A 121 8.26 -7.17 2.87
N LEU A 122 8.25 -6.75 1.60
CA LEU A 122 7.17 -7.02 0.65
C LEU A 122 7.12 -8.49 0.24
N ASN A 123 8.29 -9.12 0.03
CA ASN A 123 8.39 -10.56 -0.25
C ASN A 123 7.89 -11.40 0.93
N ALA A 124 8.23 -11.02 2.17
CA ALA A 124 7.71 -11.68 3.37
C ALA A 124 6.19 -11.54 3.47
N LEU A 125 5.66 -10.34 3.24
CA LEU A 125 4.22 -10.10 3.17
C LEU A 125 3.53 -10.96 2.11
N GLN A 126 4.06 -11.02 0.89
CA GLN A 126 3.46 -11.81 -0.19
C GLN A 126 3.45 -13.30 0.12
N ARG A 127 4.56 -13.83 0.66
CA ARG A 127 4.69 -15.24 1.05
C ARG A 127 3.66 -15.62 2.10
N ASP A 128 3.58 -14.84 3.17
CA ASP A 128 2.75 -15.16 4.33
C ASP A 128 1.26 -14.92 4.01
N ALA A 129 0.94 -13.88 3.23
CA ALA A 129 -0.40 -13.66 2.67
C ALA A 129 -0.85 -14.82 1.78
N SER A 130 0.04 -15.33 0.92
CA SER A 130 -0.27 -16.48 0.05
C SER A 130 -0.52 -17.76 0.85
N ALA A 131 0.23 -17.98 1.93
CA ALA A 131 0.00 -19.11 2.83
C ALA A 131 -1.33 -18.99 3.59
N ALA A 132 -1.67 -17.80 4.07
CA ALA A 132 -2.96 -17.52 4.71
C ALA A 132 -4.13 -17.71 3.73
N LEU A 133 -4.01 -17.21 2.50
CA LEU A 133 -5.01 -17.38 1.45
C LEU A 133 -5.29 -18.86 1.14
N LYS A 134 -4.24 -19.67 0.99
CA LYS A 134 -4.38 -21.12 0.79
C LYS A 134 -5.13 -21.79 1.94
N SER A 135 -4.88 -21.35 3.17
CA SER A 135 -5.54 -21.91 4.35
C SER A 135 -7.01 -21.47 4.43
N LEU A 136 -7.32 -20.21 4.11
CA LEU A 136 -8.68 -19.68 4.01
C LEU A 136 -9.51 -20.38 2.93
N ALA A 137 -8.89 -20.71 1.79
CA ALA A 137 -9.55 -21.44 0.71
C ALA A 137 -9.99 -22.88 1.09
N MET A 138 -9.49 -23.42 2.20
CA MET A 138 -9.93 -24.74 2.70
C MET A 138 -11.25 -24.65 3.48
N LEU A 139 -11.67 -23.45 3.91
CA LEU A 139 -12.95 -23.30 4.60
C LEU A 139 -14.12 -23.50 3.65
N LYS A 140 -15.12 -24.24 4.12
CA LYS A 140 -16.41 -24.43 3.47
C LYS A 140 -17.48 -23.64 4.20
N GLU A 141 -18.63 -23.41 3.55
CA GLU A 141 -19.73 -22.65 4.14
C GLU A 141 -20.26 -23.31 5.43
N GLN A 142 -20.37 -24.63 5.43
CA GLN A 142 -20.84 -25.45 6.56
C GLN A 142 -19.84 -25.64 7.70
N ASP A 143 -18.62 -25.09 7.61
CA ASP A 143 -17.63 -25.25 8.68
C ASP A 143 -18.11 -24.60 9.98
N THR A 144 -17.92 -25.34 11.07
CA THR A 144 -18.32 -24.97 12.42
C THR A 144 -17.57 -23.75 12.94
N PHE A 145 -18.12 -23.12 13.98
CA PHE A 145 -17.45 -22.03 14.68
C PHE A 145 -16.04 -22.43 15.16
N ALA A 146 -15.89 -23.63 15.72
CA ALA A 146 -14.61 -24.12 16.23
C ALA A 146 -13.54 -24.22 15.13
N GLN A 147 -13.91 -24.73 13.95
CA GLN A 147 -13.02 -24.79 12.78
C GLN A 147 -12.62 -23.38 12.31
N ARG A 148 -13.60 -22.47 12.17
CA ARG A 148 -13.36 -21.08 11.75
C ARG A 148 -12.47 -20.33 12.75
N LYS A 149 -12.71 -20.50 14.05
CA LYS A 149 -11.90 -19.94 15.14
C LYS A 149 -10.46 -20.47 15.11
N SER A 150 -10.29 -21.78 14.94
CA SER A 150 -8.96 -22.40 14.86
C SER A 150 -8.15 -21.83 13.69
N LEU A 151 -8.78 -21.67 12.51
CA LEU A 151 -8.10 -21.05 11.38
C LEU A 151 -7.82 -19.57 11.61
N GLN A 152 -8.76 -18.84 12.22
CA GLN A 152 -8.61 -17.43 12.51
C GLN A 152 -7.33 -17.15 13.31
N SER A 153 -7.00 -17.95 14.33
CA SER A 153 -5.75 -17.79 15.08
C SER A 153 -4.49 -17.94 14.20
N LYS A 154 -4.51 -18.81 13.18
CA LYS A 154 -3.39 -18.95 12.23
C LYS A 154 -3.27 -17.73 11.32
N VAL A 155 -4.40 -17.17 10.91
CA VAL A 155 -4.45 -15.99 10.04
C VAL A 155 -4.10 -14.71 10.81
N GLU A 156 -4.42 -14.62 12.10
CA GLU A 156 -4.00 -13.50 12.95
C GLU A 156 -2.47 -13.39 13.07
N ALA A 157 -1.76 -14.54 13.00
CA ALA A 157 -0.31 -14.58 13.10
C ALA A 157 0.41 -13.80 11.98
N ILE A 158 -0.23 -13.56 10.82
CA ILE A 158 0.37 -12.79 9.73
C ILE A 158 0.20 -11.27 9.89
N ASN A 159 -0.60 -10.80 10.86
CA ASN A 159 -0.89 -9.37 11.04
C ASN A 159 0.36 -8.48 11.24
N PRO A 160 1.40 -8.88 12.01
CA PRO A 160 2.64 -8.11 12.09
C PRO A 160 3.33 -7.95 10.74
N VAL A 161 3.38 -9.00 9.93
CA VAL A 161 4.01 -8.98 8.60
C VAL A 161 3.23 -8.09 7.64
N LEU A 162 1.90 -8.12 7.68
CA LEU A 162 1.06 -7.20 6.90
C LEU A 162 1.36 -5.72 7.25
N LYS A 163 1.48 -5.39 8.54
CA LYS A 163 1.79 -4.02 8.99
C LYS A 163 3.20 -3.58 8.55
N VAL A 164 4.20 -4.44 8.68
CA VAL A 164 5.56 -4.15 8.24
C VAL A 164 5.61 -3.97 6.72
N GLY A 165 4.96 -4.85 5.95
CA GLY A 165 4.92 -4.72 4.50
C GLY A 165 4.13 -3.48 4.03
N LEU A 166 3.04 -3.10 4.70
CA LEU A 166 2.34 -1.83 4.44
C LEU A 166 3.24 -0.62 4.67
N ALA A 167 3.97 -0.60 5.80
CA ALA A 167 4.90 0.47 6.09
C ALA A 167 6.05 0.52 5.06
N ALA A 168 6.56 -0.63 4.63
CA ALA A 168 7.57 -0.72 3.58
C ALA A 168 7.05 -0.19 2.22
N LEU A 169 5.83 -0.54 1.85
CA LEU A 169 5.18 -0.06 0.62
C LEU A 169 5.07 1.47 0.62
N GLU A 170 4.48 2.05 1.68
CA GLU A 170 4.30 3.50 1.81
C GLU A 170 5.64 4.25 1.90
N ALA A 171 6.63 3.71 2.63
CA ALA A 171 7.96 4.29 2.74
C ALA A 171 8.72 4.30 1.41
N ARG A 172 8.65 3.19 0.66
CA ARG A 172 9.25 3.05 -0.67
C ARG A 172 8.69 4.09 -1.64
N HIS A 173 7.37 4.23 -1.72
CA HIS A 173 6.73 5.23 -2.58
C HIS A 173 7.18 6.64 -2.22
N LYS A 174 7.16 6.97 -0.92
CA LYS A 174 7.57 8.29 -0.43
C LYS A 174 9.03 8.60 -0.79
N ALA A 175 9.94 7.63 -0.63
CA ALA A 175 11.35 7.82 -0.90
C ALA A 175 11.62 8.10 -2.39
N TRP A 176 11.08 7.27 -3.28
CA TRP A 176 11.25 7.45 -4.73
C TRP A 176 10.58 8.72 -5.26
N LEU A 177 9.37 9.05 -4.78
CA LEU A 177 8.69 10.28 -5.17
C LEU A 177 9.41 11.54 -4.67
N LYS A 178 10.02 11.48 -3.47
CA LYS A 178 10.85 12.58 -2.95
C LYS A 178 12.11 12.75 -3.81
N LEU A 179 12.77 11.65 -4.19
CA LEU A 179 13.94 11.71 -5.06
C LEU A 179 13.58 12.28 -6.44
N LEU A 180 12.45 11.89 -6.99
CA LEU A 180 11.92 12.48 -8.22
C LEU A 180 11.67 13.99 -8.08
N ASP A 181 11.06 14.42 -6.98
CA ASP A 181 10.82 15.84 -6.74
C ASP A 181 12.13 16.63 -6.63
N LEU A 182 13.20 16.07 -6.04
CA LEU A 182 14.53 16.68 -6.04
C LEU A 182 15.11 16.78 -7.46
N ALA A 183 15.01 15.71 -8.25
CA ALA A 183 15.44 15.72 -9.64
C ALA A 183 14.71 16.82 -10.44
N GLU A 184 13.37 16.82 -10.40
CA GLU A 184 12.54 17.71 -11.21
C GLU A 184 12.59 19.17 -10.75
N LYS A 185 12.54 19.44 -9.44
CA LYS A 185 12.39 20.79 -8.90
C LYS A 185 13.74 21.45 -8.60
N THR A 186 14.68 20.70 -8.04
CA THR A 186 15.97 21.24 -7.60
C THR A 186 16.97 21.25 -8.74
N LEU A 187 17.07 20.13 -9.49
CA LEU A 187 18.04 19.99 -10.59
C LEU A 187 17.43 20.24 -11.97
N ARG A 188 16.15 20.61 -12.03
CA ARG A 188 15.41 20.86 -13.29
C ARG A 188 15.56 19.69 -14.28
N ALA A 189 15.53 18.45 -13.81
CA ALA A 189 15.87 17.25 -14.58
C ALA A 189 15.19 17.17 -15.96
N ARG A 190 13.96 17.67 -16.10
CA ARG A 190 13.23 17.73 -17.39
C ARG A 190 13.91 18.57 -18.48
N GLN A 191 14.87 19.41 -18.14
CA GLN A 191 15.66 20.21 -19.08
C GLN A 191 16.97 19.50 -19.49
N TRP A 192 17.28 18.37 -18.88
CA TRP A 192 18.42 17.54 -19.24
C TRP A 192 18.04 16.60 -20.38
N VAL A 193 18.91 16.51 -21.38
CA VAL A 193 18.63 15.73 -22.61
C VAL A 193 18.40 14.25 -22.33
N ALA A 194 19.11 13.68 -21.36
CA ALA A 194 19.04 12.26 -21.03
C ALA A 194 17.90 11.89 -20.06
N PHE A 195 17.10 12.86 -19.59
CA PHE A 195 16.04 12.58 -18.61
C PHE A 195 14.76 12.09 -19.30
N ASP A 196 14.37 10.86 -19.00
CA ASP A 196 13.10 10.29 -19.46
C ASP A 196 11.93 10.82 -18.62
N GLY A 197 11.45 12.01 -18.99
CA GLY A 197 10.35 12.68 -18.31
C GLY A 197 8.99 11.99 -18.45
N ASP A 198 8.78 11.23 -19.53
CA ASP A 198 7.52 10.54 -19.76
C ASP A 198 7.40 9.31 -18.86
N ALA A 199 8.45 8.47 -18.78
CA ALA A 199 8.49 7.36 -17.85
C ALA A 199 8.37 7.82 -16.39
N ALA A 200 9.07 8.91 -16.02
CA ALA A 200 8.97 9.50 -14.69
C ALA A 200 7.53 9.95 -14.37
N ARG A 201 6.86 10.61 -15.33
CA ARG A 201 5.51 11.13 -15.15
C ARG A 201 4.49 10.00 -15.00
N GLU A 202 4.55 8.96 -15.81
CA GLU A 202 3.61 7.84 -15.75
C GLU A 202 3.78 7.06 -14.43
N ALA A 203 5.02 6.74 -14.04
CA ALA A 203 5.28 6.11 -12.75
C ALA A 203 4.82 7.00 -11.57
N LYS A 204 5.06 8.32 -11.63
CA LYS A 204 4.60 9.28 -10.61
C LYS A 204 3.08 9.25 -10.44
N LYS A 205 2.32 9.24 -11.54
CA LYS A 205 0.84 9.16 -11.49
C LYS A 205 0.38 7.85 -10.85
N ALA A 206 1.02 6.73 -11.20
CA ALA A 206 0.64 5.42 -10.68
C ALA A 206 0.94 5.26 -9.17
N LEU A 207 1.99 5.93 -8.68
CA LEU A 207 2.46 5.85 -7.29
C LEU A 207 1.88 6.92 -6.36
N LEU A 208 1.16 7.90 -6.90
CA LEU A 208 0.44 8.90 -6.10
C LEU A 208 -0.98 8.42 -5.74
N PRO A 209 -1.56 8.92 -4.64
CA PRO A 209 -2.98 8.70 -4.37
C PRO A 209 -3.86 9.32 -5.44
N SER A 210 -4.95 8.65 -5.80
CA SER A 210 -6.02 9.22 -6.62
C SER A 210 -6.68 10.41 -5.91
N ASP A 211 -7.10 11.41 -6.68
CA ASP A 211 -7.84 12.53 -6.13
C ASP A 211 -9.32 12.16 -5.97
N ALA A 212 -9.73 11.95 -4.72
CA ALA A 212 -11.11 11.60 -4.37
C ALA A 212 -12.13 12.67 -4.85
N LYS A 213 -11.74 13.94 -4.99
CA LYS A 213 -12.62 15.01 -5.49
C LYS A 213 -12.86 14.91 -6.99
N LYS A 214 -11.91 14.34 -7.72
CA LYS A 214 -11.95 14.21 -9.18
C LYS A 214 -12.54 12.88 -9.66
N ARG A 215 -12.94 12.00 -8.73
CA ARG A 215 -13.49 10.65 -9.03
C ARG A 215 -12.56 9.85 -9.96
N GLU A 216 -11.26 10.02 -9.76
CA GLU A 216 -10.25 9.27 -10.50
C GLU A 216 -10.31 7.78 -10.12
N LYS A 217 -9.90 6.92 -11.05
CA LYS A 217 -9.75 5.49 -10.75
C LYS A 217 -8.64 5.32 -9.72
N SER A 218 -8.77 4.34 -8.83
CA SER A 218 -7.72 3.97 -7.88
C SER A 218 -6.41 3.72 -8.60
N THR A 219 -5.34 4.35 -8.12
CA THR A 219 -4.01 4.16 -8.67
C THR A 219 -3.40 2.83 -8.23
N VAL A 220 -2.26 2.47 -8.81
CA VAL A 220 -1.50 1.27 -8.41
C VAL A 220 -1.20 1.32 -6.91
N ARG A 221 -0.77 2.50 -6.42
CA ARG A 221 -0.53 2.74 -5.00
C ARG A 221 -1.79 2.54 -4.16
N ASP A 222 -2.94 3.07 -4.57
CA ASP A 222 -4.17 2.92 -3.80
C ASP A 222 -4.62 1.46 -3.71
N LEU A 223 -4.53 0.72 -4.82
CA LEU A 223 -4.90 -0.70 -4.86
C LEU A 223 -4.03 -1.55 -3.94
N GLY A 224 -2.70 -1.36 -3.98
CA GLY A 224 -1.76 -2.08 -3.10
C GLY A 224 -1.97 -1.74 -1.62
N VAL A 225 -2.07 -0.45 -1.30
CA VAL A 225 -2.26 0.01 0.08
C VAL A 225 -3.61 -0.44 0.65
N GLU A 226 -4.69 -0.32 -0.11
CA GLU A 226 -6.03 -0.67 0.36
C GLU A 226 -6.20 -2.17 0.56
N ALA A 227 -5.62 -3.01 -0.32
CA ALA A 227 -5.67 -4.47 -0.13
C ALA A 227 -5.04 -4.90 1.20
N VAL A 228 -3.88 -4.32 1.57
CA VAL A 228 -3.23 -4.64 2.85
C VAL A 228 -4.02 -4.07 4.03
N LYS A 229 -4.51 -2.81 3.94
CA LYS A 229 -5.31 -2.19 5.00
C LYS A 229 -6.60 -2.95 5.27
N ARG A 230 -7.29 -3.39 4.21
CA ARG A 230 -8.52 -4.19 4.33
C ARG A 230 -8.25 -5.58 4.87
N ALA A 231 -7.15 -6.22 4.49
CA ALA A 231 -6.75 -7.48 5.10
C ALA A 231 -6.53 -7.34 6.62
N ILE A 232 -5.75 -6.33 7.05
CA ILE A 232 -5.55 -6.02 8.48
C ILE A 232 -6.89 -5.74 9.17
N TYR A 233 -7.76 -4.99 8.52
CA TYR A 233 -9.09 -4.63 9.04
C TYR A 233 -9.96 -5.87 9.29
N PHE A 234 -10.12 -6.77 8.32
CA PHE A 234 -10.96 -7.95 8.47
C PHE A 234 -10.35 -9.01 9.41
N ILE A 235 -9.01 -9.06 9.55
CA ILE A 235 -8.38 -9.81 10.63
C ILE A 235 -8.84 -9.25 11.99
N ALA A 236 -8.83 -7.92 12.17
CA ALA A 236 -9.25 -7.30 13.42
C ALA A 236 -10.76 -7.47 13.70
N GLN A 237 -11.62 -7.34 12.68
CA GLN A 237 -13.07 -7.55 12.85
C GLN A 237 -13.39 -8.99 13.26
N THR A 238 -12.74 -9.97 12.62
CA THR A 238 -12.93 -11.38 12.95
C THR A 238 -12.37 -11.70 14.34
N HIS A 239 -11.19 -11.16 14.68
CA HIS A 239 -10.60 -11.28 16.00
C HIS A 239 -11.54 -10.76 17.11
N TRP A 240 -12.16 -9.59 16.89
CA TRP A 240 -13.07 -9.00 17.86
C TRP A 240 -14.24 -9.94 18.17
N LEU A 241 -14.89 -10.51 17.15
CA LEU A 241 -16.00 -11.45 17.34
C LEU A 241 -15.54 -12.71 18.10
N VAL A 242 -14.44 -13.32 17.66
CA VAL A 242 -13.97 -14.61 18.16
C VAL A 242 -13.39 -14.52 19.58
N SER A 243 -12.75 -13.41 19.92
CA SER A 243 -12.21 -13.16 21.27
C SER A 243 -13.31 -12.80 22.27
N ARG A 244 -14.33 -12.04 21.84
CA ARG A 244 -15.43 -11.61 22.71
C ARG A 244 -16.42 -12.73 23.01
N PHE A 245 -16.65 -13.62 22.04
CA PHE A 245 -17.58 -14.75 22.14
C PHE A 245 -16.83 -16.07 21.90
N PRO A 246 -15.98 -16.51 22.85
CA PRO A 246 -15.03 -17.60 22.63
C PRO A 246 -15.72 -18.96 22.43
N SER A 247 -16.94 -19.14 22.91
CA SER A 247 -17.75 -20.34 22.74
C SER A 247 -18.73 -20.25 21.56
N GLY A 248 -18.82 -19.09 20.91
CA GLY A 248 -19.86 -18.79 19.93
C GLY A 248 -21.26 -18.78 20.54
N LEU A 249 -21.34 -18.49 21.84
CA LEU A 249 -22.53 -18.36 22.69
C LEU A 249 -22.32 -17.16 23.61
#